data_AF-A0A832IVQ1-F1
#
_entry.id   AF-A0A832IVQ1-F1
#
_cell.length_a   1.000
_cell.length_b   1.000
_cell.length_c   1.000
_cell.angle_alpha   90.00
_cell.angle_beta   90.00
_cell.angle_gamma   90.00
#
_symmetry.space_group_name_H-M   'P 1'
#
loop_
_entity.id
_entity.type
_entity.pdbx_description
1 polymer ?
#
loop_
_entity_poly.entity_id
_entity_poly.type
_entity_poly.pdbx_seq_one_letter_code
_entity_poly.pdbx_strand_id
1 'polypeptide(L)'
;MENPLDDIVSDEIYEKLVENGLLDYKAVRDYQIKRLFKDLRNYMNVGDAIEKIQDRYPYLRFDTIRKIVYNAKSEKESSEK
;
A
#
# COMPACT_ATOMS: atom_id res chain seq x y z
N MET A 1 -2.61 -2.68 -18.28
CA MET A 1 -2.61 -2.15 -16.90
C MET A 1 -1.65 -3.02 -16.12
N GLU A 2 -0.79 -2.47 -15.27
CA GLU A 2 0.09 -3.28 -14.43
C GLU A 2 -0.72 -3.82 -13.24
N ASN A 3 -0.62 -5.12 -12.95
CA ASN A 3 -1.35 -5.77 -11.88
C ASN A 3 -0.76 -5.37 -10.51
N PRO A 4 -1.49 -4.61 -9.68
CA PRO A 4 -1.02 -4.13 -8.39
C PRO A 4 -0.99 -5.23 -7.30
N LEU A 5 -1.53 -6.41 -7.61
CA LEU A 5 -1.66 -7.59 -6.75
C LEU A 5 -0.93 -8.80 -7.37
N ASP A 6 0.12 -8.55 -8.16
CA ASP A 6 0.91 -9.56 -8.87
C ASP A 6 1.54 -10.63 -7.95
N ASP A 7 1.75 -10.27 -6.70
CA ASP A 7 2.23 -11.15 -5.63
C ASP A 7 1.14 -12.00 -4.97
N ILE A 8 -0.14 -11.76 -5.28
CA ILE A 8 -1.30 -12.47 -4.71
C ILE A 8 -2.07 -13.24 -5.80
N VAL A 9 -2.26 -12.63 -6.97
CA VAL A 9 -3.06 -13.17 -8.07
C VAL A 9 -2.39 -12.91 -9.42
N SER A 10 -2.57 -13.85 -10.36
CA SER A 10 -2.12 -13.67 -11.74
C SER A 10 -2.90 -12.55 -12.45
N ASP A 11 -2.30 -12.00 -13.50
CA ASP A 11 -2.89 -10.91 -14.29
C ASP A 11 -4.28 -11.28 -14.83
N GLU A 12 -4.46 -12.51 -15.31
CA GLU A 12 -5.77 -13.00 -15.79
C GLU A 12 -6.86 -12.94 -14.71
N ILE A 13 -6.51 -13.23 -13.45
CA ILE A 13 -7.48 -13.20 -12.34
C ILE A 13 -7.74 -11.76 -11.93
N TYR A 14 -6.70 -10.92 -11.88
CA TYR A 14 -6.85 -9.49 -11.61
C TYR A 14 -7.78 -8.83 -12.63
N GLU A 15 -7.60 -9.10 -13.93
CA GLU A 15 -8.45 -8.59 -15.00
C GLU A 15 -9.91 -8.99 -14.80
N LYS A 16 -10.19 -10.28 -14.53
CA LYS A 16 -11.56 -10.75 -14.24
C LYS A 16 -12.17 -10.06 -13.02
N LEU A 17 -11.38 -9.83 -11.96
CA LEU A 17 -11.88 -9.13 -10.77
C LEU A 17 -12.21 -7.66 -11.07
N VAL A 18 -11.41 -6.99 -11.90
CA VAL A 18 -11.66 -5.61 -12.36
C VAL A 18 -12.93 -5.54 -13.21
N GLU A 19 -13.06 -6.41 -14.22
CA GLU A 19 -14.19 -6.44 -15.14
C GLU A 19 -15.53 -6.66 -14.42
N ASN A 20 -15.52 -7.47 -13.37
CA ASN A 20 -16.71 -7.76 -12.56
C ASN A 20 -16.93 -6.76 -11.41
N GLY A 21 -16.06 -5.75 -11.26
CA GLY A 21 -16.18 -4.75 -10.19
C GLY A 21 -16.00 -5.32 -8.78
N LEU A 22 -15.21 -6.40 -8.63
CA LEU A 22 -15.02 -7.13 -7.38
C LEU A 22 -13.89 -6.58 -6.51
N LEU A 23 -13.22 -5.51 -6.95
CA LEU A 23 -12.11 -4.89 -6.22
C LEU A 23 -12.53 -3.58 -5.56
N ASP A 24 -12.18 -3.44 -4.28
CA ASP A 24 -12.11 -2.14 -3.64
C ASP A 24 -10.81 -1.42 -4.04
N TYR A 25 -10.90 -0.49 -4.97
CA TYR A 25 -9.76 0.31 -5.45
C TYR A 25 -9.03 1.07 -4.33
N LYS A 26 -9.73 1.47 -3.27
CA LYS A 26 -9.09 2.11 -2.11
C LYS A 26 -8.24 1.09 -1.36
N ALA A 27 -8.75 -0.11 -1.15
CA ALA A 27 -7.99 -1.18 -0.49
C ALA A 27 -6.77 -1.61 -1.31
N VAL A 28 -6.91 -1.74 -2.63
CA VAL A 28 -5.81 -2.05 -3.55
C VAL A 28 -4.72 -0.95 -3.49
N ARG A 29 -5.11 0.33 -3.52
CA ARG A 29 -4.16 1.43 -3.37
C ARG A 29 -3.45 1.38 -2.01
N ASP A 30 -4.20 1.18 -0.93
CA ASP A 30 -3.63 1.15 0.42
C ASP A 30 -2.64 -0.02 0.57
N TYR A 31 -2.90 -1.16 -0.10
CA TYR A 31 -1.97 -2.27 -0.21
C TYR A 31 -0.67 -1.88 -0.92
N GLN A 32 -0.75 -1.26 -2.10
CA GLN A 32 0.42 -0.79 -2.83
C GLN A 32 1.26 0.21 -2.02
N ILE A 33 0.59 1.15 -1.32
CA ILE A 33 1.25 2.12 -0.45
C ILE A 33 2.02 1.41 0.68
N LYS A 34 1.44 0.38 1.30
CA LYS A 34 2.11 -0.42 2.33
C LYS A 34 3.33 -1.17 1.80
N ARG A 35 3.22 -1.78 0.61
CA ARG A 35 4.34 -2.48 -0.04
C ARG A 35 5.48 -1.51 -0.34
N LEU A 36 5.16 -0.40 -1.00
CA LEU A 36 6.13 0.65 -1.31
C LEU A 36 6.79 1.22 -0.04
N PHE A 37 6.02 1.49 1.01
CA PHE A 37 6.58 1.96 2.28
C PHE A 37 7.55 0.96 2.89
N LYS A 38 7.20 -0.33 2.91
CA LYS A 38 8.08 -1.39 3.43
C LYS A 38 9.40 -1.43 2.66
N ASP A 39 9.35 -1.29 1.34
CA ASP A 39 10.54 -1.29 0.49
C ASP A 39 11.41 -0.05 0.74
N LEU A 40 10.80 1.15 0.79
CA LEU A 40 11.50 2.41 1.04
C LEU A 40 12.17 2.44 2.43
N ARG A 41 11.54 1.84 3.45
CA ARG A 41 12.09 1.79 4.81
C ARG A 41 13.43 1.06 4.92
N ASN A 42 13.82 0.26 3.92
CA ASN A 42 15.15 -0.33 3.85
C ASN A 42 16.25 0.67 3.51
N TYR A 43 15.90 1.83 2.93
CA TYR A 43 16.85 2.80 2.39
C TYR A 43 16.76 4.20 3.01
N MET A 44 15.64 4.54 3.63
CA MET A 44 15.41 5.89 4.18
C MET A 44 14.56 5.87 5.45
N ASN A 45 14.56 7.00 6.18
CA ASN A 45 13.78 7.15 7.41
C ASN A 45 12.26 7.21 7.14
N VAL A 46 11.44 7.21 8.19
CA VAL A 46 9.98 7.22 8.07
C VAL A 46 9.43 8.46 7.36
N GLY A 47 9.93 9.64 7.72
CA GLY A 47 9.47 10.91 7.12
C GLY A 47 9.74 10.93 5.63
N ASP A 48 11.00 10.68 5.26
CA ASP A 48 11.44 10.64 3.85
C ASP A 48 10.65 9.59 3.04
N ALA A 49 10.39 8.42 3.62
CA ALA A 49 9.60 7.38 2.95
C ALA A 49 8.16 7.83 2.70
N ILE A 50 7.52 8.50 3.67
CA ILE A 50 6.16 9.03 3.51
C ILE A 50 6.13 10.16 2.47
N GLU A 51 7.12 11.05 2.46
CA GLU A 51 7.26 12.10 1.45
C GLU A 51 7.42 11.50 0.04
N LYS A 52 8.26 10.47 -0.12
CA LYS A 52 8.42 9.78 -1.41
C LYS A 52 7.14 9.11 -1.91
N ILE A 53 6.35 8.55 -1.00
CA ILE A 53 5.02 8.03 -1.35
C ILE A 53 4.08 9.18 -1.73
N GLN A 54 4.14 10.31 -1.01
CA GLN A 54 3.32 11.48 -1.30
C GLN A 54 3.61 12.05 -2.70
N ASP A 55 4.86 12.05 -3.14
CA ASP A 55 5.24 12.43 -4.51
C ASP A 55 4.49 11.58 -5.56
N ARG A 56 4.26 10.29 -5.27
CA ARG A 56 3.54 9.35 -6.17
C ARG A 56 2.02 9.44 -6.03
N TYR A 57 1.54 9.81 -4.85
CA TYR A 57 0.12 9.96 -4.53
C TYR A 57 -0.17 11.39 -4.03
N PRO A 58 -0.02 12.42 -4.89
CA PRO A 58 -0.06 13.83 -4.48
C PRO A 58 -1.43 14.27 -3.93
N TYR A 59 -2.48 13.52 -4.23
CA TYR A 59 -3.83 13.73 -3.70
C TYR A 59 -3.98 13.22 -2.25
N LEU A 60 -3.03 12.47 -1.73
CA LEU A 60 -3.00 12.03 -0.34
C LEU A 60 -2.16 13.00 0.49
N ARG A 61 -2.66 13.34 1.68
CA ARG A 61 -1.89 14.10 2.66
C ARG A 61 -0.89 13.19 3.37
N PHE A 62 0.23 13.76 3.83
CA PHE A 62 1.22 13.08 4.65
C PHE A 62 0.59 12.25 5.79
N ASP A 63 -0.32 12.85 6.58
CA ASP A 63 -1.02 12.15 7.66
C ASP A 63 -1.93 11.01 7.17
N THR A 64 -2.48 11.14 5.97
CA THR A 64 -3.29 10.07 5.36
C THR A 64 -2.41 8.88 5.00
N ILE A 65 -1.25 9.13 4.38
CA ILE A 65 -0.27 8.08 4.07
C ILE A 65 0.24 7.45 5.36
N ARG A 66 0.60 8.26 6.36
CA ARG A 66 0.97 7.79 7.70
C ARG A 66 -0.09 6.84 8.27
N LYS A 67 -1.36 7.25 8.25
CA LYS A 67 -2.47 6.38 8.68
C LYS A 67 -2.58 5.11 7.85
N ILE A 68 -2.35 5.15 6.53
CA ILE A 68 -2.40 3.94 5.70
C ILE A 68 -1.31 2.96 6.12
N VAL A 69 -0.07 3.42 6.28
CA VAL A 69 1.08 2.55 6.58
C VAL A 69 1.09 2.05 8.03
N TYR A 70 0.53 2.82 8.97
CA TYR A 70 0.45 2.44 10.39
C TYR A 70 -0.92 1.88 10.84
N ASN A 71 -2.02 2.11 10.10
CA ASN A 71 -3.27 1.38 10.36
C ASN A 71 -3.15 -0.04 9.83
N ALA A 72 -2.45 -0.84 10.62
CA ALA A 72 -2.55 -2.26 10.63
C ALA A 72 -3.55 -2.60 11.76
N LYS A 73 -4.63 -3.30 11.44
CA LYS A 73 -5.32 -4.16 12.43
C LYS A 73 -4.39 -5.29 12.94
N SER A 74 -3.07 -5.15 12.87
CA SER A 74 -2.06 -6.19 13.07
C SER A 74 -0.75 -5.69 13.70
N GLU A 75 -0.75 -4.57 14.44
CA GLU A 75 0.41 -4.15 15.28
C GLU A 75 0.28 -4.59 16.76
N LYS A 76 -0.62 -5.53 17.09
CA LYS A 76 -0.72 -6.06 18.47
C LYS A 76 0.25 -7.21 18.81
N GLU A 77 1.12 -7.66 17.90
CA GLU A 77 1.98 -8.84 18.14
C GLU A 77 3.50 -8.57 18.07
N SER A 78 3.95 -7.32 17.92
CA SER A 78 5.38 -7.02 17.70
C SER A 78 6.04 -6.17 18.80
N SER A 79 5.32 -5.82 19.86
CA SER A 79 5.86 -5.06 21.00
C SER A 79 6.00 -5.88 22.30
N GLU A 80 5.78 -7.19 22.26
CA GLU A 80 6.22 -8.12 23.31
C GLU A 80 7.47 -8.86 22.83
N LYS A 81 8.63 -8.20 22.90
CA LYS A 81 9.93 -8.84 23.07
C LYS A 81 10.98 -7.88 23.58
#